data_AF-A0A496W2I6-F1
#
_entry.id   AF-A0A496W2I6-F1
#
_cell.length_a   1.000
_cell.length_b   1.000
_cell.length_c   1.000
_cell.angle_alpha   90.00
_cell.angle_beta   90.00
_cell.angle_gamma   90.00
#
_symmetry.space_group_name_H-M   'P 1'
#
loop_
_entity.id
_entity.type
_entity.pdbx_description
1 polymer ?
#
loop_
_entity_poly.entity_id
_entity_poly.type
_entity_poly.pdbx_seq_one_letter_code
_entity_poly.pdbx_strand_id
1 'polypeptide(L)'
;MTLIFIMATSIDYLTLLLNRSNFYMWIKQALSLTMAGLLLAFASSVMADSENEYQTDDGYVIHYNALNTGFLEPGIAVQYGITRSKRKGMLNVSVRKGEKNQLALTQAVKANVTAQAVNLSNQLKTIEMKEVPDGDVAYYIGVFGFSDQENLTFTITVDPEMQGNTHEIKFTQQFFVDKLN
;
A
#
# COMPACT_ATOMS: atom_id res chain seq x y z
N MET A 1 44.41 19.19 -64.86
CA MET A 1 44.51 17.91 -64.12
C MET A 1 44.51 18.16 -62.60
N THR A 2 43.61 19.02 -62.10
CA THR A 2 43.64 19.50 -60.69
C THR A 2 42.26 19.44 -60.05
N LEU A 3 41.17 19.52 -60.82
CA LEU A 3 39.80 19.38 -60.30
C LEU A 3 39.41 17.93 -59.92
N ILE A 4 40.05 16.91 -60.51
CA ILE A 4 39.72 15.50 -60.24
C ILE A 4 40.26 15.05 -58.87
N PHE A 5 41.38 15.63 -58.41
CA PHE A 5 42.00 15.25 -57.12
C PHE A 5 41.25 15.82 -55.91
N ILE A 6 40.63 16.99 -56.04
CA ILE A 6 39.86 17.64 -54.96
C ILE A 6 38.50 16.95 -54.74
N MET A 7 37.87 16.44 -55.81
CA MET A 7 36.60 15.69 -55.67
C MET A 7 36.78 14.33 -54.98
N ALA A 8 37.86 13.59 -55.26
CA ALA A 8 38.12 12.29 -54.65
C ALA A 8 38.30 12.39 -53.12
N THR A 9 39.08 13.36 -52.64
CA THR A 9 39.24 13.59 -51.20
C THR A 9 37.96 14.08 -50.54
N SER A 10 37.10 14.83 -51.25
CA SER A 10 35.83 15.31 -50.67
C SER A 10 34.78 14.20 -50.50
N ILE A 11 34.77 13.21 -51.39
CA ILE A 11 33.84 12.06 -51.36
C ILE A 11 34.23 11.09 -50.23
N ASP A 12 35.53 10.88 -50.00
CA ASP A 12 36.02 10.04 -48.89
C ASP A 12 35.69 10.67 -47.53
N TYR A 13 35.78 11.99 -47.38
CA TYR A 13 35.36 12.68 -46.15
C TYR A 13 33.85 12.64 -45.92
N LEU A 14 33.04 12.83 -46.97
CA LEU A 14 31.58 12.76 -46.86
C LEU A 14 31.09 11.34 -46.54
N THR A 15 31.70 10.32 -47.13
CA THR A 15 31.39 8.91 -46.81
C THR A 15 31.83 8.52 -45.40
N LEU A 16 32.99 9.02 -44.91
CA LEU A 16 33.43 8.85 -43.50
C LEU A 16 32.49 9.53 -42.50
N LEU A 17 32.00 10.74 -42.80
CA LEU A 17 31.06 11.49 -41.96
C LEU A 17 29.67 10.85 -41.94
N LEU A 18 29.16 10.39 -43.09
CA LEU A 18 27.90 9.64 -43.19
C LEU A 18 27.97 8.29 -42.47
N ASN A 19 29.10 7.58 -42.58
CA ASN A 19 29.33 6.33 -41.86
C ASN A 19 29.39 6.54 -40.34
N ARG A 20 30.06 7.60 -39.87
CA ARG A 20 30.03 7.98 -38.44
C ARG A 20 28.62 8.34 -37.97
N SER A 21 27.87 9.12 -38.73
CA SER A 21 26.47 9.49 -38.40
C SER A 21 25.56 8.26 -38.27
N ASN A 22 25.63 7.35 -39.23
CA ASN A 22 24.86 6.10 -39.22
C ASN A 22 25.27 5.19 -38.05
N PHE A 23 26.56 5.13 -37.74
CA PHE A 23 27.09 4.40 -36.59
C PHE A 23 26.60 4.98 -35.25
N TYR A 24 26.59 6.31 -35.10
CA TYR A 24 26.04 6.97 -33.92
C TYR A 24 24.52 6.77 -33.78
N MET A 25 23.76 6.75 -34.89
CA MET A 25 22.33 6.44 -34.86
C MET A 25 22.07 5.00 -34.42
N TRP A 26 22.87 4.04 -34.90
CA TRP A 26 22.73 2.63 -34.51
C TRP A 26 23.08 2.40 -33.04
N ILE A 27 24.13 3.05 -32.51
CA ILE A 27 24.46 3.01 -31.08
C ILE A 27 23.34 3.62 -30.24
N LYS A 28 22.78 4.79 -30.61
CA LYS A 28 21.68 5.42 -29.88
C LYS A 28 20.42 4.56 -29.86
N GLN A 29 20.07 3.93 -30.98
CA GLN A 29 18.93 3.00 -31.05
C GLN A 29 19.18 1.75 -30.20
N ALA A 30 20.37 1.16 -30.27
CA ALA A 30 20.73 0.01 -29.43
C ALA A 30 20.71 0.37 -27.93
N LEU A 31 21.21 1.54 -27.53
CA LEU A 31 21.17 2.04 -26.16
C LEU A 31 19.72 2.33 -25.69
N SER A 32 18.90 2.90 -26.57
CA SER A 32 17.49 3.19 -26.29
C SER A 32 16.66 1.91 -26.11
N LEU A 33 16.92 0.89 -26.92
CA LEU A 33 16.24 -0.41 -26.84
C LEU A 33 16.67 -1.21 -25.61
N THR A 34 17.95 -1.15 -25.23
CA THR A 34 18.43 -1.76 -23.98
C THR A 34 17.90 -1.04 -22.75
N MET A 35 17.83 0.29 -22.75
CA MET A 35 17.22 1.07 -21.66
C MET A 35 15.71 0.78 -21.53
N ALA A 36 14.99 0.69 -22.65
CA ALA A 36 13.56 0.33 -22.66
C ALA A 36 13.33 -1.11 -22.16
N GLY A 37 14.20 -2.05 -22.54
CA GLY A 37 14.15 -3.43 -22.03
C GLY A 37 14.44 -3.51 -20.52
N LEU A 38 15.36 -2.70 -20.01
CA LEU A 38 15.67 -2.62 -18.58
C LEU A 38 14.50 -2.03 -17.78
N LEU A 39 13.83 -0.99 -18.30
CA LEU A 39 12.64 -0.39 -17.70
C LEU A 39 11.44 -1.36 -17.66
N LEU A 40 11.24 -2.17 -18.69
CA LEU A 40 10.20 -3.20 -18.72
C LEU A 40 10.48 -4.36 -17.75
N ALA A 41 11.75 -4.71 -17.54
CA ALA A 41 12.15 -5.73 -16.57
C ALA A 41 11.92 -5.27 -15.10
N PHE A 42 12.06 -3.97 -14.81
CA PHE A 42 11.79 -3.42 -13.47
C PHE A 42 10.30 -3.22 -13.16
N ALA A 43 9.41 -3.22 -14.16
CA ALA A 43 7.96 -3.07 -13.94
C ALA A 43 7.27 -4.36 -13.44
N SER A 44 7.97 -5.49 -13.48
CA SER A 44 7.38 -6.82 -13.33
C SER A 44 7.73 -7.49 -12.01
N SER A 45 7.54 -6.85 -10.85
CA SER A 45 7.29 -7.52 -9.54
C SER A 45 7.48 -6.58 -8.34
N VAL A 46 6.46 -5.77 -8.06
CA VAL A 46 6.08 -5.52 -6.67
C VAL A 46 4.63 -5.97 -6.56
N MET A 47 4.42 -7.28 -6.44
CA MET A 47 3.22 -7.78 -5.79
C MET A 47 3.50 -7.65 -4.29
N ALA A 48 3.25 -6.47 -3.75
CA ALA A 48 3.19 -6.27 -2.33
C ALA A 48 1.91 -6.98 -1.86
N ASP A 49 2.07 -8.18 -1.31
CA ASP A 49 0.99 -8.79 -0.55
C ASP A 49 0.77 -7.88 0.66
N SER A 50 -0.33 -7.15 0.69
CA SER A 50 -0.64 -6.28 1.82
C SER A 50 -0.90 -7.17 3.03
N GLU A 51 0.03 -7.17 3.99
CA GLU A 51 0.05 -8.03 5.18
C GLU A 51 -1.22 -7.91 6.06
N ASN A 52 -2.08 -6.92 5.80
CA ASN A 52 -3.29 -6.68 6.56
C ASN A 52 -4.56 -6.55 5.68
N GLU A 53 -4.79 -7.56 4.85
CA GLU A 53 -6.00 -7.68 4.05
C GLU A 53 -6.55 -9.11 4.10
N TYR A 54 -7.87 -9.25 4.24
CA TYR A 54 -8.58 -10.52 4.17
C TYR A 54 -9.60 -10.47 3.03
N GLN A 55 -9.51 -11.41 2.09
CA GLN A 55 -10.47 -11.56 1.01
C GLN A 55 -11.47 -12.68 1.36
N THR A 56 -12.75 -12.38 1.19
CA THR A 56 -13.84 -13.30 1.49
C THR A 56 -14.29 -14.02 0.22
N ASP A 57 -14.88 -15.21 0.36
CA ASP A 57 -15.40 -16.00 -0.77
C ASP A 57 -16.58 -15.33 -1.48
N ASP A 58 -17.30 -14.45 -0.80
CA ASP A 58 -18.43 -13.66 -1.31
C ASP A 58 -18.01 -12.30 -1.91
N GLY A 59 -16.71 -12.08 -2.13
CA GLY A 59 -16.20 -10.96 -2.91
C GLY A 59 -16.06 -9.65 -2.15
N TYR A 60 -15.84 -9.73 -0.83
CA TYR A 60 -15.43 -8.60 -0.02
C TYR A 60 -13.92 -8.64 0.25
N VAL A 61 -13.38 -7.45 0.42
CA VAL A 61 -12.01 -7.19 0.82
C VAL A 61 -12.07 -6.40 2.13
N ILE A 62 -11.55 -6.99 3.19
CA ILE A 62 -11.49 -6.40 4.52
C ILE A 62 -10.05 -6.00 4.78
N HIS A 63 -9.79 -4.70 4.80
CA HIS A 63 -8.52 -4.17 5.26
C HIS A 63 -8.61 -3.89 6.75
N TYR A 64 -7.56 -4.28 7.47
CA TYR A 64 -7.43 -3.99 8.89
C TYR A 64 -6.03 -3.44 9.15
N ASN A 65 -5.85 -2.67 10.21
CA ASN A 65 -4.53 -2.36 10.72
C ASN A 65 -4.64 -1.92 12.18
N ALA A 66 -3.60 -2.18 12.95
CA ALA A 66 -3.49 -1.65 14.29
C ALA A 66 -2.22 -0.81 14.43
N LEU A 67 -2.30 0.35 15.07
CA LEU A 67 -1.17 1.27 15.23
C LEU A 67 -1.23 2.04 16.54
N ASN A 68 -0.11 2.63 16.96
CA ASN A 68 -0.06 3.51 18.12
C ASN A 68 -0.62 4.90 17.76
N THR A 69 -1.59 5.41 18.53
CA THR A 69 -2.20 6.73 18.30
C THR A 69 -1.21 7.88 18.45
N GLY A 70 -0.10 7.69 19.15
CA GLY A 70 0.99 8.68 19.24
C GLY A 70 1.59 9.04 17.87
N PHE A 71 1.60 8.09 16.94
CA PHE A 71 2.13 8.26 15.58
C PHE A 71 1.15 8.91 14.61
N LEU A 72 -0.11 9.11 15.00
CA LEU A 72 -1.07 9.83 14.16
C LEU A 72 -0.62 11.28 13.99
N GLU A 73 -0.77 11.79 12.77
CA GLU A 73 -0.64 13.23 12.55
C GLU A 73 -1.73 13.98 13.34
N PRO A 74 -1.45 15.21 13.84
CA PRO A 74 -2.42 15.98 14.60
C PRO A 74 -3.77 16.16 13.87
N GLY A 75 -3.73 16.41 12.55
CA GLY A 75 -4.93 16.60 11.74
C GLY A 75 -5.83 15.36 11.70
N ILE A 76 -5.24 14.18 11.48
CA ILE A 76 -5.96 12.89 11.45
C ILE A 76 -6.56 12.57 12.81
N ALA A 77 -5.81 12.80 13.89
CA ALA A 77 -6.30 12.59 15.24
C ALA A 77 -7.53 13.47 15.56
N VAL A 78 -7.52 14.74 15.12
CA VAL A 78 -8.67 15.64 15.28
C VAL A 78 -9.85 15.20 14.40
N GLN A 79 -9.60 14.88 13.13
CA GLN A 79 -10.61 14.44 12.16
C GLN A 79 -11.41 13.24 12.69
N TYR A 80 -10.72 12.28 13.31
CA TYR A 80 -11.34 11.06 13.84
C TYR A 80 -11.68 11.13 15.34
N GLY A 81 -11.47 12.27 16.00
CA GLY A 81 -11.78 12.45 17.43
C GLY A 81 -10.93 11.58 18.36
N ILE A 82 -9.70 11.25 17.95
CA ILE A 82 -8.79 10.35 18.65
C ILE A 82 -7.81 11.15 19.49
N THR A 83 -7.78 10.88 20.79
CA THR A 83 -6.72 11.42 21.66
C THR A 83 -5.40 10.69 21.41
N ARG A 84 -4.41 11.39 20.84
CA ARG A 84 -3.05 10.86 20.68
C ARG A 84 -2.44 10.50 22.03
N SER A 85 -1.94 9.28 22.16
CA SER A 85 -1.26 8.83 23.37
C SER A 85 -0.28 7.70 23.06
N LYS A 86 0.89 7.75 23.68
CA LYS A 86 1.93 6.70 23.56
C LYS A 86 1.49 5.33 24.11
N ARG A 87 0.38 5.27 24.86
CA ARG A 87 -0.19 4.05 25.47
C ARG A 87 -1.57 3.69 24.94
N LYS A 88 -2.02 4.33 23.86
CA LYS A 88 -3.28 3.99 23.20
C LYS A 88 -3.01 3.52 21.78
N GLY A 89 -3.57 2.37 21.44
CA GLY A 89 -3.61 1.84 20.10
C GLY A 89 -4.92 2.21 19.42
N MET A 90 -4.89 2.23 18.10
CA MET A 90 -6.03 2.36 17.21
C MET A 90 -6.08 1.11 16.35
N LEU A 91 -7.21 0.42 16.37
CA LEU A 91 -7.58 -0.58 15.38
C LEU A 91 -8.46 0.12 14.35
N ASN A 92 -8.12 -0.01 13.08
CA ASN A 92 -8.90 0.50 11.97
C ASN A 92 -9.27 -0.67 11.04
N VAL A 93 -10.52 -0.69 10.62
CA VAL A 93 -11.10 -1.72 9.74
C VAL A 93 -11.91 -1.03 8.67
N SER A 94 -11.74 -1.44 7.42
CA SER A 94 -12.56 -0.99 6.29
C SER A 94 -12.98 -2.16 5.44
N VAL A 95 -14.18 -2.08 4.88
CA VAL A 95 -14.77 -3.16 4.09
C VAL A 95 -15.11 -2.62 2.71
N ARG A 96 -14.66 -3.33 1.69
CA ARG A 96 -14.87 -3.00 0.29
C ARG A 96 -15.42 -4.21 -0.44
N LYS A 97 -16.25 -3.99 -1.46
CA LYS A 97 -16.78 -5.02 -2.36
C LYS A 97 -16.02 -4.96 -3.68
N GLY A 98 -15.53 -6.10 -4.15
CA GLY A 98 -14.75 -6.24 -5.38
C GLY A 98 -13.49 -7.08 -5.19
N GLU A 99 -12.59 -7.05 -6.17
CA GLU A 99 -11.36 -7.85 -6.15
C GLU A 99 -10.16 -7.10 -5.56
N LYS A 100 -9.35 -7.82 -4.76
CA LYS A 100 -8.09 -7.35 -4.14
C LYS A 100 -7.18 -6.52 -5.05
N ASN A 101 -7.02 -6.96 -6.31
CA ASN A 101 -6.09 -6.33 -7.25
C ASN A 101 -6.70 -5.20 -8.10
N GLN A 102 -7.96 -4.84 -7.83
CA GLN A 102 -8.70 -3.84 -8.60
C GLN A 102 -9.25 -2.74 -7.69
N LEU A 103 -8.39 -2.15 -6.84
CA LEU A 103 -8.75 -1.10 -5.88
C LEU A 103 -9.62 0.03 -6.51
N ALA A 104 -9.31 0.45 -7.73
CA ALA A 104 -10.07 1.48 -8.46
C ALA A 104 -11.51 1.09 -8.82
N LEU A 105 -11.83 -0.20 -8.78
CA LEU A 105 -13.15 -0.77 -9.11
C LEU A 105 -13.90 -1.29 -7.88
N THR A 106 -13.28 -1.22 -6.70
CA THR A 106 -13.92 -1.65 -5.45
C THR A 106 -14.77 -0.54 -4.85
N GLN A 107 -15.91 -0.90 -4.27
CA GLN A 107 -16.84 0.04 -3.63
C GLN A 107 -16.81 -0.15 -2.11
N ALA A 108 -16.74 0.94 -1.34
CA ALA A 108 -16.84 0.84 0.11
C ALA A 108 -18.24 0.38 0.51
N VAL A 109 -18.32 -0.53 1.47
CA VAL A 109 -19.59 -1.05 1.98
C VAL A 109 -19.66 -0.89 3.48
N LYS A 110 -20.88 -0.63 3.99
CA LYS A 110 -21.13 -0.66 5.42
C LYS A 110 -21.08 -2.09 5.93
N ALA A 111 -20.63 -2.27 7.16
CA ALA A 111 -20.58 -3.54 7.86
C ALA A 111 -20.91 -3.36 9.34
N ASN A 112 -21.33 -4.43 10.00
CA ASN A 112 -21.25 -4.51 11.45
C ASN A 112 -19.87 -5.05 11.82
N VAL A 113 -19.10 -4.30 12.61
CA VAL A 113 -17.73 -4.66 12.98
C VAL A 113 -17.63 -4.73 14.49
N THR A 114 -17.22 -5.88 15.00
CA THR A 114 -16.88 -6.06 16.42
C THR A 114 -15.43 -6.50 16.54
N ALA A 115 -14.77 -6.11 17.63
CA ALA A 115 -13.38 -6.46 17.85
C ALA A 115 -13.06 -6.65 19.33
N GLN A 116 -12.16 -7.58 19.57
CA GLN A 116 -11.56 -7.83 20.88
C GLN A 116 -10.08 -8.16 20.71
N ALA A 117 -9.30 -7.93 21.77
CA ALA A 117 -7.92 -8.35 21.84
C ALA A 117 -7.66 -9.15 23.12
N VAL A 118 -6.74 -10.10 23.06
CA VAL A 118 -6.20 -10.82 24.22
C VAL A 118 -4.70 -10.62 24.27
N ASN A 119 -4.16 -10.42 25.48
CA ASN A 119 -2.71 -10.44 25.67
C ASN A 119 -2.21 -11.84 26.05
N LEU A 120 -0.89 -12.01 26.15
CA LEU A 120 -0.26 -13.28 26.53
C LEU A 120 -0.65 -13.78 27.94
N SER A 121 -1.20 -12.91 28.79
CA SER A 121 -1.75 -13.26 30.10
C SER A 121 -3.24 -13.61 30.05
N ASN A 122 -3.81 -13.81 28.86
CA ASN A 122 -5.23 -14.06 28.61
C ASN A 122 -6.17 -12.97 29.14
N GLN A 123 -5.67 -11.74 29.34
CA GLN A 123 -6.53 -10.61 29.68
C GLN A 123 -7.28 -10.16 28.43
N LEU A 124 -8.61 -10.24 28.48
CA LEU A 124 -9.49 -9.77 27.41
C LEU A 124 -9.62 -8.24 27.43
N LYS A 125 -9.56 -7.63 26.25
CA LYS A 125 -9.80 -6.22 25.99
C LYS A 125 -10.87 -6.10 24.91
N THR A 126 -12.08 -5.72 25.30
CA THR A 126 -13.14 -5.37 24.34
C THR A 126 -12.81 -4.03 23.69
N ILE A 127 -12.94 -3.95 22.37
CA ILE A 127 -12.66 -2.74 21.60
C ILE A 127 -13.99 -2.20 21.07
N GLU A 128 -14.37 -1.01 21.53
CA GLU A 128 -15.56 -0.33 21.01
C GLU A 128 -15.28 0.23 19.61
N MET A 129 -15.87 -0.41 18.60
CA MET A 129 -15.75 0.00 17.21
C MET A 129 -16.77 1.08 16.89
N LYS A 130 -16.32 2.18 16.30
CA LYS A 130 -17.15 3.32 15.88
C LYS A 130 -17.03 3.52 14.38
N GLU A 131 -18.17 3.64 13.71
CA GLU A 131 -18.21 4.08 12.31
C GLU A 131 -17.79 5.55 12.25
N VAL A 132 -16.77 5.83 11.45
CA VAL A 132 -16.29 7.17 11.16
C VAL A 132 -16.42 7.39 9.65
N PRO A 133 -17.25 8.36 9.22
CA PRO A 133 -17.41 8.66 7.81
C PRO A 133 -16.16 9.35 7.27
N ASP A 134 -15.65 8.87 6.14
CA ASP A 134 -14.55 9.51 5.41
C ASP A 134 -14.86 9.54 3.91
N GLY A 135 -15.43 10.66 3.46
CA GLY A 135 -15.94 10.80 2.09
C GLY A 135 -17.00 9.75 1.76
N ASP A 136 -16.73 8.94 0.74
CA ASP A 136 -17.59 7.85 0.27
C ASP A 136 -17.26 6.49 0.94
N VAL A 137 -16.37 6.47 1.92
CA VAL A 137 -15.88 5.25 2.60
C VAL A 137 -16.33 5.23 4.06
N ALA A 138 -16.67 4.04 4.56
CA ALA A 138 -16.91 3.81 5.99
C ALA A 138 -15.67 3.16 6.63
N TYR A 139 -15.06 3.86 7.59
CA TYR A 139 -14.02 3.29 8.46
C TYR A 139 -14.62 2.92 9.82
N TYR A 140 -14.16 1.81 10.37
CA TYR A 140 -14.52 1.36 11.70
C TYR A 140 -13.29 1.47 12.59
N ILE A 141 -13.31 2.43 13.50
CA ILE A 141 -12.19 2.77 14.36
C ILE A 141 -12.49 2.37 15.80
N GLY A 142 -11.57 1.61 16.39
CA GLY A 142 -11.58 1.25 17.80
C GLY A 142 -10.31 1.72 18.49
N VAL A 143 -10.45 2.29 19.69
CA VAL A 143 -9.30 2.74 20.51
C VAL A 143 -9.16 1.86 21.73
N PHE A 144 -7.95 1.40 22.01
CA PHE A 144 -7.65 0.51 23.13
C PHE A 144 -6.38 0.92 23.86
N GLY A 145 -6.26 0.55 25.14
CA GLY A 145 -5.05 0.76 25.93
C GLY A 145 -4.07 -0.41 25.81
N PHE A 146 -2.77 -0.10 25.84
CA PHE A 146 -1.73 -1.14 25.88
C PHE A 146 -0.56 -0.76 26.82
N SER A 147 0.21 -1.78 27.21
CA SER A 147 1.46 -1.68 27.97
C SER A 147 2.69 -1.81 27.08
N ASP A 148 3.84 -1.33 27.56
CA ASP A 148 5.08 -1.43 26.78
C ASP A 148 5.42 -2.90 26.48
N GLN A 149 5.79 -3.17 25.23
CA GLN A 149 6.09 -4.49 24.69
C GLN A 149 4.95 -5.51 24.82
N GLU A 150 3.69 -5.05 24.88
CA GLU A 150 2.53 -5.92 24.97
C GLU A 150 2.19 -6.54 23.61
N ASN A 151 2.14 -7.86 23.55
CA ASN A 151 1.61 -8.60 22.41
C ASN A 151 0.09 -8.74 22.56
N LEU A 152 -0.64 -8.33 21.52
CA LEU A 152 -2.10 -8.41 21.47
C LEU A 152 -2.51 -9.25 20.27
N THR A 153 -3.26 -10.32 20.53
CA THR A 153 -3.96 -11.09 19.50
C THR A 153 -5.36 -10.53 19.34
N PHE A 154 -5.64 -9.94 18.19
CA PHE A 154 -6.94 -9.39 17.84
C PHE A 154 -7.81 -10.47 17.21
N THR A 155 -9.09 -10.45 17.54
CA THR A 155 -10.16 -11.11 16.81
C THR A 155 -11.13 -10.03 16.33
N ILE A 156 -11.27 -9.88 15.02
CA ILE A 156 -12.23 -8.99 14.39
C ILE A 156 -13.31 -9.85 13.76
N THR A 157 -14.57 -9.50 14.00
CA THR A 157 -15.71 -10.10 13.32
C THR A 157 -16.39 -9.02 12.49
N VAL A 158 -16.52 -9.28 11.20
CA VAL A 158 -17.09 -8.36 10.21
C VAL A 158 -18.29 -9.01 9.54
N ASP A 159 -19.44 -8.34 9.53
CA ASP A 159 -20.63 -8.72 8.79
C ASP A 159 -20.91 -7.66 7.71
N PRO A 160 -20.38 -7.85 6.48
CA PRO A 160 -20.58 -6.94 5.36
C PRO A 160 -22.07 -6.79 5.03
N GLU A 161 -22.51 -5.57 4.79
CA GLU A 161 -23.90 -5.22 4.45
C GLU A 161 -24.95 -5.69 5.47
N MET A 162 -24.53 -6.14 6.67
CA MET A 162 -25.40 -6.63 7.76
C MET A 162 -26.33 -7.77 7.33
N GLN A 163 -25.82 -8.68 6.48
CA GLN A 163 -26.60 -9.79 5.93
C GLN A 163 -26.55 -11.05 6.82
N GLY A 164 -25.74 -11.04 7.88
CA GLY A 164 -25.52 -12.18 8.78
C GLY A 164 -24.37 -13.10 8.35
N ASN A 165 -23.64 -12.76 7.29
CA ASN A 165 -22.49 -13.51 6.80
C ASN A 165 -21.22 -12.95 7.46
N THR A 166 -20.92 -13.47 8.65
CA THR A 166 -19.79 -12.98 9.45
C THR A 166 -18.46 -13.61 9.02
N HIS A 167 -17.43 -12.77 8.89
CA HIS A 167 -16.05 -13.16 8.63
C HIS A 167 -15.19 -12.87 9.86
N GLU A 168 -14.42 -13.86 10.31
CA GLU A 168 -13.52 -13.71 11.46
C GLU A 168 -12.07 -13.57 10.99
N ILE A 169 -11.40 -12.52 11.46
CA ILE A 169 -10.00 -12.23 11.17
C ILE A 169 -9.23 -12.24 12.48
N LYS A 170 -8.14 -13.00 12.51
CA LYS A 170 -7.24 -13.10 13.67
C LYS A 170 -5.82 -12.73 13.28
N PHE A 171 -5.23 -11.80 14.01
CA PHE A 171 -3.83 -11.43 13.84
C PHE A 171 -3.21 -11.01 15.17
N THR A 172 -1.89 -11.07 15.27
CA THR A 172 -1.16 -10.68 16.48
C THR A 172 -0.21 -9.54 16.14
N GLN A 173 -0.17 -8.53 17.01
CA GLN A 173 0.76 -7.42 16.87
C GLN A 173 1.36 -7.04 18.22
N GLN A 174 2.65 -6.71 18.20
CA GLN A 174 3.36 -6.19 19.36
C GLN A 174 3.29 -4.66 19.39
N PHE A 175 2.95 -4.10 20.55
CA PHE A 175 2.89 -2.67 20.79
C PHE A 175 4.03 -2.22 21.69
N PHE A 176 4.62 -1.08 21.34
CA PHE A 176 5.68 -0.43 22.09
C PHE A 176 5.21 0.95 22.53
N VAL A 177 5.48 1.30 23.80
CA VAL A 177 5.29 2.66 24.27
C VAL A 177 6.47 3.47 23.77
N ASP A 178 6.21 4.46 22.94
CA ASP A 178 7.26 5.31 22.39
C ASP A 178 7.99 6.07 23.50
N LYS A 179 9.29 5.82 23.65
CA LYS A 179 10.16 6.41 24.69
C LYS A 179 10.83 7.70 24.24
N LEU A 180 10.57 8.19 23.03
CA LEU A 180 11.25 9.37 22.51
C LEU A 180 10.58 10.66 22.97
N ASN A 181 11.34 11.50 23.67
CA ASN A 181 10.99 12.85 24.09
C ASN A 181 11.33 13.85 22.98
#